data_AF-A0A970R8W6-F1
#
_entry.id   AF-A0A970R8W6-F1
#
_cell.length_a   1.000
_cell.length_b   1.000
_cell.length_c   1.000
_cell.angle_alpha   90.00
_cell.angle_beta   90.00
_cell.angle_gamma   90.00
#
_symmetry.space_group_name_H-M   'P 1'
#
loop_
_entity.id
_entity.type
_entity.pdbx_description
1 polymer ?
#
loop_
_entity_poly.entity_id
_entity_poly.type
_entity_poly.pdbx_seq_one_letter_code
_entity_poly.pdbx_strand_id
1 'polypeptide(L)' 'MITRIKITGFKSLMNTELYLGPFTCIAGANAIGKSNFFDALAFLSNLADKTVVEAARSIRSENQKHSNIE' A
#
# COMPACT_ATOMS: atom_id res chain seq x y z
N MET A 1 -0.27 5.45 -17.30
CA MET A 1 -1.39 4.81 -16.56
C MET A 1 -0.89 3.48 -16.01
N ILE A 2 -1.11 3.19 -14.73
CA ILE A 2 -0.78 1.89 -14.13
C ILE A 2 -1.91 0.92 -14.49
N THR A 3 -1.59 -0.21 -15.12
CA THR A 3 -2.57 -1.21 -15.58
C THR A 3 -2.49 -2.52 -14.82
N ARG A 4 -1.38 -2.78 -14.13
CA ARG A 4 -1.16 -4.00 -13.35
C ARG A 4 -0.32 -3.69 -12.12
N ILE A 5 -0.71 -4.24 -10.97
CA ILE A 5 0.04 -4.20 -9.74
C ILE A 5 0.21 -5.64 -9.25
N LYS A 6 1.46 -6.04 -8.98
CA LYS A 6 1.79 -7.32 -8.36
C LYS A 6 2.58 -7.07 -7.08
N ILE A 7 2.13 -7.69 -5.99
CA ILE A 7 2.69 -7.55 -4.66
C ILE A 7 2.99 -8.94 -4.11
N THR A 8 4.20 -9.12 -3.58
CA THR A 8 4.64 -10.38 -2.97
C THR A 8 5.38 -10.07 -1.67
N GLY A 9 4.88 -10.62 -0.56
CA GLY A 9 5.51 -10.48 0.75
C GLY A 9 5.48 -9.08 1.36
N PHE A 10 4.43 -8.28 1.12
CA PHE A 10 4.30 -6.92 1.67
C PHE A 10 3.19 -6.83 2.72
N LYS A 11 3.56 -6.60 3.99
CA LYS A 11 2.62 -6.60 5.13
C LYS A 11 1.74 -7.88 5.09
N SER A 12 0.41 -7.76 5.08
CA SER A 12 -0.49 -8.92 4.97
C SER A 12 -0.67 -9.46 3.54
N LEU A 13 -0.14 -8.79 2.52
CA LEU A 13 -0.31 -9.16 1.10
C LEU A 13 0.81 -10.13 0.69
N MET A 14 0.53 -11.42 0.80
CA MET A 14 1.50 -12.48 0.52
C MET A 14 1.72 -12.70 -0.97
N ASN A 15 0.64 -12.80 -1.75
CA ASN A 15 0.67 -12.92 -3.20
C ASN A 15 -0.60 -12.28 -3.76
N THR A 16 -0.50 -11.02 -4.17
CA THR A 16 -1.64 -10.24 -4.67
C THR A 16 -1.32 -9.71 -6.06
N GLU A 17 -2.25 -9.90 -6.97
CA GLU A 17 -2.14 -9.40 -8.33
C GLU A 17 -3.47 -8.75 -8.72
N LEU A 18 -3.40 -7.49 -9.15
CA LEU A 18 -4.55 -6.70 -9.56
C LEU A 18 -4.31 -6.13 -10.95
N TYR A 19 -5.35 -6.23 -11.79
CA TYR A 19 -5.42 -5.56 -13.08
C TYR A 19 -6.32 -4.34 -12.94
N LEU A 20 -5.81 -3.17 -13.30
CA LEU A 20 -6.50 -1.90 -13.12
C LEU A 20 -7.15 -1.45 -14.43
N GLY A 21 -8.44 -1.13 -14.35
CA GLY A 21 -9.16 -0.45 -15.42
C GLY A 21 -9.07 1.08 -15.30
N PRO A 22 -9.70 1.83 -16.23
CA PRO A 22 -9.80 3.30 -16.15
C PRO A 22 -10.38 3.80 -14.82
N PHE A 23 -11.21 2.97 -14.18
CA PHE A 23 -11.70 3.16 -12.82
C PHE A 23 -11.61 1.83 -12.06
N THR A 24 -11.07 1.86 -10.84
CA THR A 24 -10.96 0.68 -9.98
C THR A 24 -11.37 1.04 -8.56
N CYS A 25 -12.31 0.28 -7.98
CA CYS A 25 -12.74 0.44 -6.59
C CYS A 25 -12.15 -0.68 -5.72
N ILE A 26 -11.54 -0.32 -4.58
CA ILE A 26 -10.98 -1.27 -3.61
C ILE A 26 -11.87 -1.30 -2.37
N ALA A 27 -12.67 -2.37 -2.21
CA ALA A 27 -13.65 -2.52 -1.13
C ALA A 27 -13.61 -3.91 -0.49
N GLY A 28 -14.20 -4.03 0.71
CA GLY A 28 -14.30 -5.28 1.47
C GLY A 28 -14.14 -5.11 2.98
N ALA A 29 -14.23 -6.20 3.74
CA ALA A 29 -14.20 -6.18 5.21
C ALA A 29 -12.90 -5.61 5.81
N ASN A 30 -12.92 -5.23 7.08
CA ASN A 30 -11.73 -4.75 7.78
C ASN A 30 -10.65 -5.85 7.84
N ALA A 31 -9.38 -5.43 7.93
CA ALA A 31 -8.22 -6.30 8.02
C ALA A 31 -7.93 -7.25 6.83
N ILE A 32 -8.70 -7.21 5.74
CA ILE A 32 -8.43 -8.06 4.55
C ILE A 32 -7.24 -7.60 3.68
N GLY A 33 -6.53 -6.53 4.08
CA GLY A 33 -5.37 -6.00 3.34
C GLY A 33 -5.62 -4.77 2.46
N LYS A 34 -6.81 -4.15 2.51
CA LYS A 34 -7.11 -2.92 1.74
C LYS A 34 -6.13 -1.79 2.03
N SER A 35 -5.94 -1.42 3.31
CA SER A 35 -4.97 -0.37 3.68
C SER A 35 -3.54 -0.76 3.32
N ASN A 36 -3.18 -2.05 3.45
CA ASN A 36 -1.87 -2.55 3.05
C ASN A 36 -1.60 -2.44 1.55
N PHE A 37 -2.64 -2.50 0.71
CA PHE A 37 -2.51 -2.24 -0.73
C PHE A 37 -2.17 -0.76 -0.99
N PHE A 38 -2.87 0.16 -0.33
CA PHE A 38 -2.55 1.58 -0.42
C PHE A 38 -1.18 1.92 0.19
N ASP A 39 -0.77 1.23 1.25
CA ASP A 39 0.58 1.35 1.81
C ASP A 39 1.66 0.93 0.80
N ALA A 40 1.40 -0.10 -0.01
CA ALA A 40 2.32 -0.53 -1.06
C ALA A 40 2.42 0.53 -2.17
N LEU A 41 1.30 1.14 -2.56
CA LEU A 41 1.27 2.26 -3.51
C LEU A 41 2.00 3.49 -2.97
N ALA A 42 1.78 3.85 -1.70
CA ALA A 42 2.48 4.94 -1.03
C ALA A 42 3.98 4.64 -0.90
N PHE A 43 4.36 3.39 -0.63
CA PHE A 43 5.77 2.97 -0.61
C PHE A 43 6.42 3.19 -1.98
N LEU A 44 5.78 2.73 -3.07
CA LEU A 44 6.26 2.93 -4.44
C LEU A 44 6.36 4.42 -4.79
N SER A 45 5.39 5.23 -4.37
CA SER A 45 5.44 6.69 -4.56
C SER A 45 6.62 7.31 -3.83
N ASN A 46 6.87 6.92 -2.58
CA ASN A 46 7.98 7.45 -1.79
C ASN A 46 9.35 7.05 -2.34
N LEU A 47 9.46 5.88 -2.98
CA LEU A 47 10.69 5.43 -3.64
C LEU A 47 11.10 6.30 -4.84
N ALA A 48 10.20 7.14 -5.36
CA ALA A 48 10.55 8.09 -6.43
C ALA A 48 11.50 9.20 -5.92
N ASP A 49 11.36 9.60 -4.65
CA ASP A 49 12.04 10.77 -4.09
C ASP A 49 12.97 10.46 -2.92
N LYS A 50 12.92 9.23 -2.36
CA LYS A 50 13.61 8.85 -1.12
C LYS A 50 14.40 7.57 -1.28
N THR A 51 15.37 7.37 -0.39
CA THR A 51 16.05 6.07 -0.29
C THR A 51 15.08 4.98 0.16
N VAL A 52 15.41 3.72 -0.14
CA VAL A 52 14.59 2.56 0.26
C VAL A 52 14.29 2.54 1.76
N VAL A 53 15.30 2.88 2.59
CA VAL A 53 15.17 2.88 4.05
C VAL A 53 14.21 3.97 4.53
N GLU A 54 14.32 5.18 3.97
CA GLU A 54 13.44 6.31 4.33
C GLU A 54 12.00 6.06 3.88
N ALA A 55 11.81 5.56 2.66
CA ALA A 55 10.50 5.16 2.16
C ALA A 55 9.88 4.10 3.06
N ALA A 56 10.63 3.05 3.43
CA ALA A 56 10.14 1.99 4.31
C ALA A 56 9.78 2.51 5.72
N ARG A 57 10.58 3.43 6.27
CA ARG A 57 10.29 4.08 7.56
C ARG A 57 9.00 4.90 7.50
N SER A 58 8.78 5.66 6.42
CA SER A 58 7.58 6.51 6.29
C SER A 58 6.27 5.71 6.36
N ILE A 59 6.23 4.55 5.71
CA ILE A 59 5.06 3.65 5.71
C ILE A 59 4.83 2.98 7.07
N ARG A 60 5.90 2.78 7.85
CA ARG A 60 5.78 2.31 9.24
C ARG A 60 5.24 3.41 10.16
N SER A 61 5.65 4.66 9.96
CA SER A 61 5.23 5.80 10.77
C SER A 61 3.80 6.26 10.52
N GLU A 62 3.30 6.19 9.28
CA GLU A 62 1.90 6.55 8.96
C GLU A 62 0.88 5.66 9.70
N ASN A 63 1.19 4.38 9.88
CA ASN A 63 0.37 3.46 10.68
C ASN A 63 0.21 3.89 12.14
N GLN A 64 1.12 4.70 12.70
CA GLN A 64 0.99 5.23 14.06
C GLN A 64 0.13 6.49 14.15
N LYS A 65 -0.11 7.18 13.04
CA LYS A 65 -1.02 8.34 13.02
C LYS A 65 -2.48 7.92 12.98
N HIS A 66 -2.79 6.81 12.28
CA HIS A 66 -4.16 6.29 12.20
C HIS A 66 -4.66 5.64 13.50
N SER A 67 -3.78 5.26 14.43
CA SER A 67 -4.17 4.76 15.76
C SER A 67 -4.56 5.86 16.75
N ASN A 68 -4.41 7.14 16.39
CA ASN A 68 -4.67 8.29 17.27
C ASN A 68 -5.96 9.04 16.91
N ILE A 69 -6.92 8.37 16.27
CA ILE A 69 -8.27 8.90 16.08
C ILE A 69 -9.14 8.21 17.12
N GLU A 70 -9.26 8.85 18.29
CA GLU A 70 -10.38 8.64 19.23
C GLU A 70 -11.65 9.29 18.67
#